data_AF-A0A351H8Z9-F1
#
_entry.id   AF-A0A351H8Z9-F1
#
_cell.length_a   1.000
_cell.length_b   1.000
_cell.length_c   1.000
_cell.angle_alpha   90.00
_cell.angle_beta   90.00
_cell.angle_gamma   90.00
#
_symmetry.space_group_name_H-M   'P 1'
#
loop_
_entity.id
_entity.type
_entity.pdbx_description
1 polymer ?
#
loop_
_entity_poly.entity_id
_entity_poly.type
_entity_poly.pdbx_seq_one_letter_code
_entity_poly.pdbx_strand_id
1 'polypeptide(L)'
;MNEGWFRGPYTPLNYALNFYRPASFQQVEWTFPIKYKTLDNNDPIPETRALMNIIEEVKPIFIYSLHNAGFGGVYNYISDDAPILYPIFEKAYEDQNIPAALGEPEMPYAVKFAEAVFKMPTMRDTYDYYAANTDRDPAEIIGKAGTCSYEYGKQFNEKVFELVCEVPYYYNPKIEDLSETEFIRRDLVLANIEDTKQEDQKIREIYFPLKDRLVVDTPIRTALDDFLESSERHLPVQENWAKTAKELEKKATVAEAFDNQQVSKTYKMLLWGMLRRIMLLNYEKTNDDEFKAAAEKAYRHMKDMSDKLEKELEYTIIPIKKLVQIQLMSGLYAALYALERS
;
A
#
# COMPACT_ATOMS: atom_id res chain seq x y z
N MET A 1 17.03 6.97 0.52
CA MET A 1 16.30 7.33 -0.74
C MET A 1 15.08 8.22 -0.51
N ASN A 2 14.40 8.18 0.65
CA ASN A 2 13.19 8.98 0.90
C ASN A 2 13.40 10.22 1.79
N GLU A 3 14.60 10.47 2.31
CA GLU A 3 14.85 11.55 3.29
C GLU A 3 14.50 12.96 2.81
N GLY A 4 14.39 13.17 1.49
CA GLY A 4 14.09 14.47 0.89
C GLY A 4 12.75 15.07 1.32
N TRP A 5 11.77 14.26 1.73
CA TRP A 5 10.48 14.79 2.21
C TRP A 5 10.48 15.20 3.68
N PHE A 6 11.42 14.73 4.51
CA PHE A 6 11.48 15.02 5.95
C PHE A 6 11.73 16.49 6.29
N ARG A 7 12.25 17.27 5.33
CA ARG A 7 12.54 18.70 5.52
C ARG A 7 11.36 19.61 5.17
N GLY A 8 10.25 19.03 4.73
CA GLY A 8 9.11 19.76 4.20
C GLY A 8 9.36 20.41 2.84
N PRO A 9 8.35 21.09 2.26
CA PRO A 9 6.99 21.20 2.79
C PRO A 9 6.29 19.84 2.85
N TYR A 10 5.48 19.57 3.87
CA TYR A 10 4.80 18.28 4.05
C TYR A 10 3.52 18.21 3.20
N THR A 11 3.65 18.32 1.88
CA THR A 11 2.51 18.18 0.95
C THR A 11 2.54 16.82 0.26
N PRO A 12 1.39 16.27 -0.19
CA PRO A 12 1.35 15.03 -0.96
C PRO A 12 2.25 15.06 -2.20
N LEU A 13 2.33 16.21 -2.89
CA LEU A 13 3.24 16.39 -4.01
C LEU A 13 4.71 16.27 -3.60
N ASN A 14 5.14 16.93 -2.52
CA ASN A 14 6.52 16.86 -2.07
C ASN A 14 6.88 15.45 -1.58
N TYR A 15 5.95 14.76 -0.93
CA TYR A 15 6.10 13.35 -0.57
C TYR A 15 6.31 12.49 -1.83
N ALA A 16 5.43 12.63 -2.83
CA ALA A 16 5.53 11.90 -4.09
C ALA A 16 6.86 12.17 -4.84
N LEU A 17 7.31 13.43 -4.92
CA LEU A 17 8.56 13.79 -5.59
C LEU A 17 9.81 13.13 -4.99
N ASN A 18 9.75 12.74 -3.72
CA ASN A 18 10.84 12.11 -2.98
C ASN A 18 10.58 10.62 -2.70
N PHE A 19 9.47 10.06 -3.21
CA PHE A 19 9.04 8.70 -2.93
C PHE A 19 9.93 7.67 -3.64
N TYR A 20 10.18 6.57 -2.95
CA TYR A 20 10.72 5.34 -3.50
C TYR A 20 10.20 4.18 -2.65
N ARG A 21 9.72 3.15 -3.34
CA ARG A 21 9.39 1.84 -2.79
C ARG A 21 10.07 0.78 -3.67
N PRO A 22 10.78 -0.21 -3.10
CA PRO A 22 11.39 -1.28 -3.88
C PRO A 22 10.36 -2.10 -4.64
N ALA A 23 10.80 -2.83 -5.67
CA ALA A 23 10.00 -3.90 -6.28
C ALA A 23 9.53 -4.90 -5.21
N SER A 24 8.40 -5.56 -5.43
CA SER A 24 7.79 -6.51 -4.49
C SER A 24 8.79 -7.56 -3.98
N PHE A 25 9.53 -8.19 -4.89
CA PHE A 25 10.59 -9.16 -4.60
C PHE A 25 11.88 -8.57 -4.00
N GLN A 26 11.89 -7.27 -3.68
CA GLN A 26 12.95 -6.57 -2.96
C GLN A 26 12.42 -5.89 -1.68
N GLN A 27 11.18 -6.14 -1.29
CA GLN A 27 10.61 -5.66 -0.04
C GLN A 27 10.77 -6.73 1.05
N VAL A 28 11.22 -6.30 2.23
CA VAL A 28 11.42 -7.21 3.38
C VAL A 28 10.15 -7.99 3.70
N GLU A 29 9.01 -7.30 3.73
CA GLU A 29 7.71 -7.89 4.06
C GLU A 29 7.18 -8.88 3.01
N TRP A 30 7.73 -8.91 1.80
CA TRP A 30 7.15 -9.70 0.69
C TRP A 30 8.14 -10.67 0.08
N THR A 31 9.13 -11.11 0.84
CA THR A 31 10.19 -11.99 0.34
C THR A 31 10.43 -13.21 1.24
N PHE A 32 9.57 -13.47 2.22
CA PHE A 32 9.65 -14.73 2.97
C PHE A 32 9.27 -15.90 2.05
N PRO A 33 9.88 -17.09 2.19
CA PRO A 33 9.59 -18.23 1.33
C PRO A 33 8.13 -18.67 1.39
N ILE A 34 7.55 -19.00 0.24
CA ILE A 34 6.20 -19.53 0.12
C ILE A 34 6.14 -20.70 -0.86
N LYS A 35 5.40 -21.73 -0.46
CA LYS A 35 4.96 -22.81 -1.33
C LYS A 35 3.46 -23.02 -1.16
N TYR A 36 2.68 -22.58 -2.14
CA TYR A 36 1.23 -22.69 -2.13
C TYR A 36 0.69 -22.94 -3.54
N LYS A 37 0.13 -24.13 -3.77
CA LYS A 37 -0.37 -24.56 -5.09
C LYS A 37 0.74 -24.44 -6.16
N THR A 38 0.57 -23.60 -7.17
CA THR A 38 1.57 -23.35 -8.23
C THR A 38 2.60 -22.28 -7.86
N LEU A 39 2.37 -21.50 -6.81
CA LEU A 39 3.29 -20.48 -6.31
C LEU A 39 4.39 -21.14 -5.49
N ASP A 40 5.63 -21.05 -5.95
CA ASP A 40 6.83 -21.58 -5.28
C ASP A 40 7.96 -20.54 -5.40
N ASN A 41 8.00 -19.61 -4.43
CA ASN A 41 9.00 -18.55 -4.38
C ASN A 41 9.86 -18.72 -3.13
N ASN A 42 11.18 -18.81 -3.32
CA ASN A 42 12.15 -19.03 -2.26
C ASN A 42 13.46 -18.27 -2.54
N ASP A 43 13.33 -16.97 -2.82
CA ASP A 43 14.47 -16.07 -3.04
C ASP A 43 14.43 -14.88 -2.06
N PRO A 44 14.58 -15.13 -0.74
CA PRO A 44 14.56 -14.06 0.25
C PRO A 44 15.74 -13.10 0.06
N ILE A 45 15.54 -11.80 0.27
CA ILE A 45 16.65 -10.84 0.33
C ILE A 45 17.48 -11.01 1.61
N PRO A 46 18.72 -10.48 1.69
CA PRO A 46 19.56 -10.61 2.89
C PRO A 46 18.87 -10.15 4.18
N GLU A 47 18.13 -9.06 4.13
CA GLU A 47 17.38 -8.50 5.25
C GLU A 47 16.28 -9.46 5.74
N THR A 48 15.55 -10.08 4.81
CA THR A 48 14.54 -11.08 5.13
C THR A 48 15.15 -12.34 5.71
N ARG A 49 16.30 -12.80 5.18
CA ARG A 49 17.05 -13.92 5.80
C ARG A 49 17.47 -13.64 7.23
N ALA A 50 17.84 -12.39 7.55
CA ALA A 50 18.16 -12.02 8.92
C ALA A 50 16.92 -12.13 9.84
N LEU A 51 15.75 -11.66 9.38
CA LEU A 51 14.49 -11.82 10.12
C LEU A 51 14.07 -13.29 10.23
N MET A 52 14.24 -14.08 9.18
CA MET A 52 13.98 -15.51 9.19
C MET A 52 14.77 -16.20 10.31
N ASN A 53 16.08 -15.96 10.39
CA ASN A 53 16.93 -16.54 11.45
C ASN A 53 16.44 -16.14 12.86
N ILE A 54 16.03 -14.87 13.05
CA ILE A 54 15.49 -14.39 14.33
C ILE A 54 14.18 -15.12 14.66
N ILE A 55 13.28 -15.26 13.68
CA ILE A 55 12.00 -15.94 13.86
C ILE A 55 12.20 -17.42 14.20
N GLU A 56 13.11 -18.10 13.51
CA GLU A 56 13.45 -19.51 13.74
C GLU A 56 14.02 -19.75 15.14
N GLU A 57 14.92 -18.87 15.59
CA GLU A 57 15.59 -18.96 16.89
C GLU A 57 14.63 -18.59 18.04
N VAL A 58 13.96 -17.44 17.94
CA VAL A 58 13.15 -16.87 19.02
C VAL A 58 11.77 -17.49 19.10
N LYS A 59 11.21 -17.94 17.97
CA LYS A 59 9.84 -18.46 17.85
C LYS A 59 8.83 -17.49 18.48
N PRO A 60 8.74 -16.25 17.95
CA PRO A 60 8.07 -15.15 18.62
C PRO A 60 6.62 -15.48 18.94
N ILE A 61 6.16 -15.03 20.11
CA ILE A 61 4.73 -15.02 20.47
C ILE A 61 4.02 -13.78 19.92
N PHE A 62 4.78 -12.73 19.60
CA PHE A 62 4.30 -11.45 19.08
C PHE A 62 5.24 -10.91 18.01
N ILE A 63 4.67 -10.48 16.88
CA ILE A 63 5.34 -9.73 15.82
C ILE A 63 4.61 -8.38 15.70
N TYR A 64 5.36 -7.29 15.64
CA TYR A 64 4.79 -5.97 15.39
C TYR A 64 5.47 -5.31 14.19
N SER A 65 4.73 -5.26 13.09
CA SER A 65 5.17 -4.68 11.83
C SER A 65 4.67 -3.23 11.76
N LEU A 66 5.60 -2.29 11.98
CA LEU A 66 5.30 -0.84 11.99
C LEU A 66 5.12 -0.33 10.56
N HIS A 67 3.95 0.23 10.28
CA HIS A 67 3.59 0.69 8.95
C HIS A 67 3.11 2.15 8.95
N ASN A 68 2.96 2.72 7.75
CA ASN A 68 2.38 4.04 7.59
C ASN A 68 1.57 4.11 6.31
N ALA A 69 0.36 4.66 6.41
CA ALA A 69 -0.44 5.03 5.27
C ALA A 69 0.00 6.43 4.77
N GLY A 70 -0.17 6.69 3.48
CA GLY A 70 0.05 8.03 2.93
C GLY A 70 -1.08 8.97 3.34
N PHE A 71 -2.20 8.85 2.64
CA PHE A 71 -3.43 9.58 2.89
C PHE A 71 -4.49 8.60 3.37
N GLY A 72 -5.23 8.91 4.43
CA GLY A 72 -6.29 8.05 4.93
C GLY A 72 -6.62 8.26 6.42
N GLY A 73 -7.05 7.17 7.06
CA GLY A 73 -7.32 7.07 8.49
C GLY A 73 -6.48 5.97 9.14
N VAL A 74 -6.56 5.83 10.45
CA VAL A 74 -5.88 4.76 11.20
C VAL A 74 -6.63 3.45 11.04
N TYR A 75 -5.90 2.35 10.85
CA TYR A 75 -6.46 1.00 10.91
C TYR A 75 -5.40 -0.02 11.33
N ASN A 76 -5.85 -1.21 11.69
CA ASN A 76 -4.98 -2.28 12.15
C ASN A 76 -5.29 -3.59 11.41
N TYR A 77 -4.23 -4.33 11.07
CA TYR A 77 -4.34 -5.76 10.77
C TYR A 77 -3.90 -6.58 11.98
N ILE A 78 -4.68 -7.59 12.34
CA ILE A 78 -4.33 -8.54 13.41
C ILE A 78 -4.49 -9.98 12.93
N SER A 79 -3.61 -10.86 13.40
CA SER A 79 -3.58 -12.26 12.92
C SER A 79 -4.83 -13.08 13.27
N ASP A 80 -5.44 -12.79 14.43
CA ASP A 80 -6.59 -13.51 14.99
C ASP A 80 -7.60 -12.52 15.59
N ASP A 81 -8.87 -12.94 15.64
CA ASP A 81 -9.96 -12.15 16.24
C ASP A 81 -9.67 -11.89 17.73
N ALA A 82 -9.57 -10.60 18.10
CA ALA A 82 -9.19 -10.16 19.44
C ALA A 82 -10.12 -9.05 19.95
N PRO A 83 -11.39 -9.34 20.29
CA PRO A 83 -12.38 -8.32 20.63
C PRO A 83 -11.98 -7.40 21.79
N ILE A 84 -11.16 -7.88 22.71
CA ILE A 84 -10.64 -7.09 23.84
C ILE A 84 -9.71 -5.95 23.40
N LEU A 85 -9.09 -6.04 22.21
CA LEU A 85 -8.19 -5.01 21.68
C LEU A 85 -8.91 -3.91 20.88
N TYR A 86 -10.12 -4.17 20.36
CA TYR A 86 -10.83 -3.20 19.50
C TYR A 86 -11.05 -1.83 20.17
N PRO A 87 -11.61 -1.74 21.40
CA PRO A 87 -11.76 -0.44 22.06
C PRO A 87 -10.41 0.22 22.40
N ILE A 88 -9.32 -0.55 22.50
CA ILE A 88 -7.98 0.00 22.76
C ILE A 88 -7.43 0.65 21.49
N PHE A 89 -7.57 -0.01 20.34
CA PHE A 89 -7.17 0.53 19.06
C PHE A 89 -7.97 1.78 18.69
N GLU A 90 -9.28 1.75 18.92
CA GLU A 90 -10.17 2.91 18.77
C GLU A 90 -9.68 4.09 19.61
N LYS A 91 -9.53 3.84 20.92
CA LYS A 91 -9.05 4.87 21.85
C LYS A 91 -7.69 5.45 21.45
N ALA A 92 -6.81 4.64 20.88
CA ALA A 92 -5.47 5.09 20.48
C ALA A 92 -5.54 6.25 19.47
N TYR A 93 -6.40 6.17 18.45
CA TYR A 93 -6.56 7.25 17.47
C TYR A 93 -7.51 8.35 17.93
N GLU A 94 -8.57 8.03 18.68
CA GLU A 94 -9.52 9.01 19.20
C GLU A 94 -8.84 10.02 20.14
N ASP A 95 -8.02 9.55 21.08
CA ASP A 95 -7.29 10.42 22.01
C ASP A 95 -6.34 11.40 21.29
N GLN A 96 -5.96 11.08 20.04
CA GLN A 96 -5.13 11.93 19.19
C GLN A 96 -5.92 12.78 18.20
N ASN A 97 -7.26 12.65 18.16
CA ASN A 97 -8.16 13.27 17.18
C ASN A 97 -7.72 12.96 15.73
N ILE A 98 -7.41 11.69 15.46
CA ILE A 98 -7.08 11.19 14.11
C ILE A 98 -8.20 10.23 13.70
N PRO A 99 -8.74 10.36 12.48
CA PRO A 99 -9.88 9.56 12.05
C PRO A 99 -9.51 8.09 11.78
N ALA A 100 -10.51 7.22 11.87
CA ALA A 100 -10.39 5.83 11.45
C ALA A 100 -10.49 5.69 9.92
N ALA A 101 -9.84 4.69 9.32
CA ALA A 101 -10.04 4.38 7.91
C ALA A 101 -11.31 3.54 7.72
N LEU A 102 -12.42 4.18 7.31
CA LEU A 102 -13.73 3.52 7.17
C LEU A 102 -14.24 3.43 5.72
N GLY A 103 -13.42 3.84 4.75
CA GLY A 103 -13.74 3.75 3.32
C GLY A 103 -13.43 2.38 2.71
N GLU A 104 -12.74 2.39 1.57
CA GLU A 104 -12.38 1.16 0.86
C GLU A 104 -11.31 0.37 1.64
N PRO A 105 -11.43 -0.96 1.75
CA PRO A 105 -10.32 -1.77 2.26
C PRO A 105 -9.14 -1.74 1.28
N GLU A 106 -7.90 -1.89 1.80
CA GLU A 106 -6.69 -1.92 0.97
C GLU A 106 -6.74 -3.00 -0.13
N MET A 107 -7.43 -4.11 0.16
CA MET A 107 -7.66 -5.20 -0.79
C MET A 107 -9.12 -5.67 -0.79
N PRO A 108 -9.66 -6.07 -1.96
CA PRO A 108 -11.05 -6.52 -2.11
C PRO A 108 -11.50 -7.66 -1.20
N TYR A 109 -10.57 -8.54 -0.81
CA TYR A 109 -10.81 -9.73 -0.02
C TYR A 109 -10.48 -9.54 1.47
N ALA A 110 -10.23 -8.30 1.91
CA ALA A 110 -9.98 -8.00 3.32
C ALA A 110 -11.14 -8.47 4.19
N VAL A 111 -10.83 -9.20 5.27
CA VAL A 111 -11.83 -9.63 6.25
C VAL A 111 -11.86 -8.63 7.40
N LYS A 112 -12.99 -7.94 7.56
CA LYS A 112 -13.21 -6.97 8.64
C LYS A 112 -13.60 -7.70 9.94
N PHE A 113 -12.85 -7.48 11.02
CA PHE A 113 -13.23 -7.95 12.36
C PHE A 113 -14.04 -6.89 13.12
N ALA A 114 -13.60 -5.63 13.04
CA ALA A 114 -14.30 -4.48 13.61
C ALA A 114 -14.06 -3.24 12.72
N GLU A 115 -14.63 -2.08 13.08
CA GLU A 115 -14.30 -0.82 12.41
C GLU A 115 -12.80 -0.55 12.47
N ALA A 116 -12.19 -0.27 11.31
CA ALA A 116 -10.75 -0.09 11.17
C ALA A 116 -9.87 -1.22 11.77
N VAL A 117 -10.41 -2.44 11.94
CA VAL A 117 -9.66 -3.63 12.37
C VAL A 117 -9.96 -4.79 11.44
N PHE A 118 -8.91 -5.30 10.81
CA PHE A 118 -8.99 -6.32 9.78
C PHE A 118 -8.14 -7.53 10.17
N LYS A 119 -8.50 -8.69 9.62
CA LYS A 119 -7.65 -9.87 9.67
C LYS A 119 -6.39 -9.64 8.84
N MET A 120 -5.24 -10.05 9.35
CA MET A 120 -3.97 -10.03 8.61
C MET A 120 -4.11 -10.79 7.29
N PRO A 121 -3.96 -10.12 6.14
CA PRO A 121 -4.00 -10.79 4.86
C PRO A 121 -2.74 -11.62 4.65
N THR A 122 -2.89 -12.72 3.94
CA THR A 122 -1.80 -13.63 3.60
C THR A 122 -1.60 -13.70 2.08
N MET A 123 -0.43 -14.17 1.64
CA MET A 123 -0.19 -14.38 0.21
C MET A 123 -1.08 -15.52 -0.33
N ARG A 124 -1.55 -16.42 0.55
CA ARG A 124 -2.57 -17.43 0.21
C ARG A 124 -3.93 -16.80 -0.07
N ASP A 125 -4.35 -15.82 0.72
CA ASP A 125 -5.59 -15.08 0.47
C ASP A 125 -5.52 -14.33 -0.87
N THR A 126 -4.36 -13.72 -1.18
CA THR A 126 -4.10 -13.09 -2.49
C THR A 126 -4.24 -14.10 -3.63
N TYR A 127 -3.59 -15.26 -3.49
CA TYR A 127 -3.66 -16.33 -4.49
C TYR A 127 -5.10 -16.78 -4.72
N ASP A 128 -5.85 -17.06 -3.65
CA ASP A 128 -7.22 -17.58 -3.75
C ASP A 128 -8.19 -16.53 -4.31
N TYR A 129 -7.99 -15.26 -3.98
CA TYR A 129 -8.70 -14.15 -4.63
C TYR A 129 -8.44 -14.11 -6.13
N TYR A 130 -7.18 -14.22 -6.57
CA TYR A 130 -6.88 -14.24 -8.00
C TYR A 130 -7.47 -15.45 -8.69
N ALA A 131 -7.35 -16.64 -8.10
CA ALA A 131 -7.94 -17.88 -8.63
C ALA A 131 -9.46 -17.78 -8.83
N ALA A 132 -10.16 -17.05 -7.95
CA ALA A 132 -11.60 -16.85 -8.05
C ALA A 132 -12.01 -15.84 -9.14
N ASN A 133 -11.09 -15.01 -9.61
CA ASN A 133 -11.39 -13.85 -10.46
C ASN A 133 -10.63 -13.84 -11.80
N THR A 134 -9.90 -14.91 -12.14
CA THR A 134 -9.22 -15.05 -13.43
C THR A 134 -9.02 -16.51 -13.83
N ASP A 135 -8.90 -16.77 -15.14
CA ASP A 135 -8.52 -18.08 -15.68
C ASP A 135 -6.99 -18.27 -15.77
N ARG A 136 -6.22 -17.21 -15.53
CA ARG A 136 -4.75 -17.27 -15.49
C ARG A 136 -4.26 -17.91 -14.20
N ASP A 137 -3.10 -18.54 -14.25
CA ASP A 137 -2.46 -19.03 -13.03
C ASP A 137 -2.14 -17.86 -12.07
N PRO A 138 -2.67 -17.85 -10.84
CA PRO A 138 -2.38 -16.81 -9.85
C PRO A 138 -0.89 -16.62 -9.58
N ALA A 139 -0.08 -17.68 -9.69
CA ALA A 139 1.37 -17.57 -9.50
C ALA A 139 2.02 -16.64 -10.54
N GLU A 140 1.53 -16.63 -11.79
CA GLU A 140 2.01 -15.70 -12.81
C GLU A 140 1.62 -14.25 -12.51
N ILE A 141 0.48 -14.03 -11.86
CA ILE A 141 -0.02 -12.70 -11.51
C ILE A 141 0.76 -12.15 -10.32
N ILE A 142 0.93 -12.96 -9.26
CA ILE A 142 1.75 -12.62 -8.08
C ILE A 142 3.21 -12.38 -8.50
N GLY A 143 3.74 -13.18 -9.43
CA GLY A 143 5.12 -13.09 -9.86
C GLY A 143 6.08 -13.56 -8.80
N LYS A 144 7.08 -12.73 -8.47
CA LYS A 144 8.23 -13.10 -7.63
C LYS A 144 8.04 -12.80 -6.14
N ALA A 145 6.87 -12.29 -5.74
CA ALA A 145 6.60 -11.98 -4.34
C ALA A 145 6.51 -13.26 -3.50
N GLY A 146 7.17 -13.24 -2.35
CA GLY A 146 7.04 -14.23 -1.30
C GLY A 146 5.85 -13.96 -0.38
N THR A 147 5.89 -14.48 0.84
CA THR A 147 4.91 -14.19 1.89
C THR A 147 5.43 -13.16 2.90
N CYS A 148 4.61 -12.86 3.91
CA CYS A 148 4.85 -11.96 5.03
C CYS A 148 5.47 -12.65 6.25
N SER A 149 5.94 -11.84 7.19
CA SER A 149 6.62 -12.32 8.39
C SER A 149 5.70 -13.14 9.30
N TYR A 150 4.39 -12.86 9.34
CA TYR A 150 3.42 -13.67 10.08
C TYR A 150 3.22 -15.07 9.52
N GLU A 151 2.99 -15.23 8.20
CA GLU A 151 2.84 -16.56 7.61
C GLU A 151 4.08 -17.42 7.83
N TYR A 152 5.26 -16.79 7.78
CA TYR A 152 6.52 -17.48 8.06
C TYR A 152 6.67 -17.82 9.55
N GLY A 153 6.43 -16.86 10.45
CA GLY A 153 6.50 -17.06 11.90
C GLY A 153 5.54 -18.12 12.42
N LYS A 154 4.36 -18.24 11.82
CA LYS A 154 3.36 -19.25 12.17
C LYS A 154 3.84 -20.70 12.00
N GLN A 155 4.85 -20.92 11.15
CA GLN A 155 5.46 -22.25 10.98
C GLN A 155 6.28 -22.69 12.21
N PHE A 156 6.76 -21.73 13.01
CA PHE A 156 7.59 -21.97 14.19
C PHE A 156 6.84 -21.78 15.51
N ASN A 157 5.79 -20.96 15.49
CA ASN A 157 4.86 -20.81 16.60
C ASN A 157 3.45 -20.58 16.07
N GLU A 158 2.58 -21.60 16.14
CA GLU A 158 1.20 -21.50 15.66
C GLU A 158 0.37 -20.44 16.41
N LYS A 159 0.79 -20.05 17.61
CA LYS A 159 0.13 -19.02 18.44
C LYS A 159 0.70 -17.61 18.26
N VAL A 160 1.65 -17.41 17.34
CA VAL A 160 2.21 -16.07 17.09
C VAL A 160 1.09 -15.09 16.75
N PHE A 161 1.05 -13.97 17.46
CA PHE A 161 0.15 -12.88 17.14
C PHE A 161 0.89 -11.79 16.37
N GLU A 162 0.37 -11.36 15.22
CA GLU A 162 0.91 -10.21 14.53
C GLU A 162 -0.05 -9.02 14.63
N LEU A 163 0.52 -7.84 14.84
CA LEU A 163 -0.12 -6.55 14.61
C LEU A 163 0.59 -5.82 13.47
N VAL A 164 -0.17 -5.25 12.55
CA VAL A 164 0.25 -4.12 11.72
C VAL A 164 -0.63 -2.94 12.08
N CYS A 165 -0.02 -1.81 12.41
CA CYS A 165 -0.72 -0.57 12.73
C CYS A 165 -0.41 0.48 11.66
N GLU A 166 -1.41 0.76 10.83
CA GLU A 166 -1.35 1.71 9.72
C GLU A 166 -1.81 3.08 10.20
N VAL A 167 -0.94 4.08 10.02
CA VAL A 167 -1.19 5.44 10.46
C VAL A 167 -0.92 6.44 9.32
N PRO A 168 -1.85 7.36 9.01
CA PRO A 168 -1.74 8.24 7.85
C PRO A 168 -0.86 9.47 8.11
N TYR A 169 -0.17 9.99 7.09
CA TYR A 169 0.48 11.30 7.16
C TYR A 169 -0.50 12.47 6.93
N TYR A 170 -1.53 12.21 6.13
CA TYR A 170 -2.53 13.18 5.72
C TYR A 170 -3.93 12.63 5.97
N TYR A 171 -4.85 13.48 6.42
CA TYR A 171 -6.25 13.09 6.54
C TYR A 171 -7.21 14.19 6.09
N ASN A 172 -8.42 13.77 5.76
CA ASN A 172 -9.61 14.59 5.59
C ASN A 172 -10.77 13.90 6.36
N PRO A 173 -11.65 14.65 7.06
CA PRO A 173 -12.75 14.06 7.83
C PRO A 173 -13.71 13.16 7.03
N LYS A 174 -13.75 13.29 5.70
CA LYS A 174 -14.53 12.40 4.83
C LYS A 174 -14.11 10.94 4.91
N ILE A 175 -12.90 10.64 5.41
CA ILE A 175 -12.38 9.27 5.48
C ILE A 175 -13.15 8.36 6.46
N GLU A 176 -13.90 8.96 7.39
CA GLU A 176 -14.76 8.26 8.35
C GLU A 176 -16.26 8.56 8.16
N ASP A 177 -16.63 9.32 7.12
CA ASP A 177 -18.01 9.66 6.85
C ASP A 177 -18.75 8.50 6.15
N LEU A 178 -19.58 7.81 6.93
CA LEU A 178 -20.37 6.67 6.50
C LEU A 178 -21.74 7.04 5.90
N SER A 179 -22.05 8.32 5.72
CA SER A 179 -23.31 8.73 5.08
C SER A 179 -23.34 8.29 3.61
N GLU A 180 -24.52 7.92 3.12
CA GLU A 180 -24.69 7.46 1.74
C GLU A 180 -24.55 8.61 0.74
N THR A 181 -23.84 8.34 -0.35
CA THR A 181 -23.80 9.20 -1.53
C THR A 181 -24.88 8.81 -2.54
N GLU A 182 -24.98 9.58 -3.63
CA GLU A 182 -25.80 9.23 -4.79
C GLU A 182 -25.12 8.26 -5.77
N PHE A 183 -23.82 8.00 -5.59
CA PHE A 183 -23.02 7.18 -6.48
C PHE A 183 -23.12 5.69 -6.12
N ILE A 184 -23.13 4.83 -7.13
CA ILE A 184 -23.00 3.39 -6.93
C ILE A 184 -21.52 3.05 -6.72
N ARG A 185 -21.22 2.25 -5.69
CA ARG A 185 -19.83 1.92 -5.32
C ARG A 185 -19.08 1.22 -6.45
N ARG A 186 -19.72 0.28 -7.16
CA ARG A 186 -19.16 -0.39 -8.35
C ARG A 186 -18.65 0.60 -9.39
N ASP A 187 -19.42 1.64 -9.68
CA ASP A 187 -19.06 2.61 -10.72
C ASP A 187 -17.81 3.41 -10.32
N LEU A 188 -17.68 3.76 -9.04
CA LEU A 188 -16.50 4.43 -8.49
C LEU A 188 -15.26 3.54 -8.54
N VAL A 189 -15.38 2.27 -8.16
CA VAL A 189 -14.28 1.30 -8.22
C VAL A 189 -13.83 1.08 -9.66
N LEU A 190 -14.75 0.87 -10.60
CA LEU A 190 -14.43 0.69 -12.01
C LEU A 190 -13.80 1.95 -12.63
N ALA A 191 -14.29 3.14 -12.30
CA ALA A 191 -13.68 4.39 -12.72
C ALA A 191 -12.25 4.54 -12.17
N ASN A 192 -12.02 4.18 -10.91
CA ASN A 192 -10.70 4.21 -10.29
C ASN A 192 -9.70 3.25 -10.98
N ILE A 193 -10.14 2.03 -11.32
CA ILE A 193 -9.36 1.05 -12.06
C ILE A 193 -8.98 1.60 -13.45
N GLU A 194 -9.95 2.17 -14.17
CA GLU A 194 -9.71 2.75 -15.50
C GLU A 194 -8.74 3.94 -15.43
N ASP A 195 -8.93 4.84 -14.45
CA ASP A 195 -7.98 5.93 -14.20
C ASP A 195 -6.57 5.41 -13.93
N THR A 196 -6.43 4.29 -13.20
CA THR A 196 -5.12 3.67 -12.93
C THR A 196 -4.45 3.17 -14.21
N LYS A 197 -5.21 2.48 -15.08
CA LYS A 197 -4.70 2.04 -16.40
C LYS A 197 -4.22 3.21 -17.25
N GLN A 198 -4.96 4.31 -17.25
CA GLN A 198 -4.59 5.51 -18.01
C GLN A 198 -3.32 6.17 -17.47
N GLU A 199 -3.14 6.24 -16.16
CA GLU A 199 -1.92 6.77 -15.55
C GLU A 199 -0.70 5.88 -15.85
N ASP A 200 -0.84 4.56 -15.73
CA ASP A 200 0.22 3.62 -16.08
C ASP A 200 0.62 3.73 -17.55
N GLN A 201 -0.37 3.85 -18.46
CA GLN A 201 -0.10 4.02 -19.88
C GLN A 201 0.70 5.30 -20.17
N LYS A 202 0.35 6.43 -19.53
CA LYS A 202 1.11 7.69 -19.67
C LYS A 202 2.55 7.56 -19.15
N ILE A 203 2.75 6.83 -18.06
CA ILE A 203 4.09 6.53 -17.52
C ILE A 203 4.88 5.70 -18.52
N ARG A 204 4.27 4.64 -19.08
CA ARG A 204 4.88 3.75 -20.09
C ARG A 204 5.33 4.52 -21.33
N GLU A 205 4.50 5.44 -21.84
CA GLU A 205 4.82 6.28 -23.00
C GLU A 205 6.04 7.19 -22.79
N ILE A 206 6.35 7.54 -21.54
CA ILE A 206 7.53 8.36 -21.21
C ILE A 206 8.74 7.47 -20.92
N TYR A 207 8.51 6.38 -20.20
CA TYR A 207 9.56 5.53 -19.66
C TYR A 207 10.19 4.61 -20.71
N PHE A 208 9.38 3.87 -21.47
CA PHE A 208 9.89 2.83 -22.38
C PHE A 208 10.79 3.35 -23.52
N PRO A 209 10.51 4.50 -24.17
CA PRO A 209 11.42 5.03 -25.20
C PRO A 209 12.83 5.34 -24.70
N LEU A 210 12.99 5.56 -23.40
CA LEU A 210 14.25 5.92 -22.76
C LEU A 210 14.85 4.78 -21.91
N LYS A 211 14.10 3.70 -21.67
CA LYS A 211 14.47 2.61 -20.75
C LYS A 211 15.83 1.98 -21.08
N ASP A 212 16.09 1.70 -22.35
CA ASP A 212 17.35 1.07 -22.80
C ASP A 212 18.54 2.03 -22.86
N ARG A 213 18.28 3.34 -22.70
CA ARG A 213 19.30 4.40 -22.65
C ARG A 213 19.69 4.78 -21.22
N LEU A 214 19.03 4.21 -20.21
CA LEU A 214 19.35 4.47 -18.81
C LEU A 214 20.78 3.98 -18.50
N VAL A 215 21.65 4.90 -18.09
CA VAL A 215 23.05 4.63 -17.74
C VAL A 215 23.28 4.58 -16.23
N VAL A 216 22.39 5.15 -15.43
CA VAL A 216 22.48 5.11 -13.97
C VAL A 216 21.75 3.87 -13.47
N ASP A 217 22.51 2.94 -12.91
CA ASP A 217 21.96 1.77 -12.24
C ASP A 217 21.37 2.18 -10.88
N THR A 218 20.05 2.03 -10.75
CA THR A 218 19.32 2.40 -9.53
C THR A 218 18.20 1.40 -9.26
N PRO A 219 17.89 1.12 -7.98
CA PRO A 219 16.73 0.29 -7.63
C PRO A 219 15.38 0.86 -8.13
N ILE A 220 15.31 2.16 -8.45
CA ILE A 220 14.13 2.81 -9.00
C ILE A 220 13.73 2.18 -10.35
N ARG A 221 14.72 1.78 -11.17
CA ARG A 221 14.46 1.11 -12.45
C ARG A 221 13.69 -0.18 -12.24
N THR A 222 14.22 -1.04 -11.37
CA THR A 222 13.63 -2.33 -11.03
C THR A 222 12.24 -2.16 -10.42
N ALA A 223 12.05 -1.17 -9.55
CA ALA A 223 10.75 -0.85 -8.98
C ALA A 223 9.75 -0.42 -10.05
N LEU A 224 10.11 0.51 -10.95
CA LEU A 224 9.21 0.97 -12.02
C LEU A 224 8.80 -0.17 -12.94
N ASP A 225 9.74 -1.03 -13.33
CA ASP A 225 9.46 -2.22 -14.13
C ASP A 225 8.45 -3.14 -13.42
N ASP A 226 8.72 -3.48 -12.15
CA ASP A 226 7.85 -4.36 -11.37
C ASP A 226 6.45 -3.79 -11.14
N PHE A 227 6.33 -2.50 -10.79
CA PHE A 227 5.03 -1.85 -10.58
C PHE A 227 4.20 -1.84 -11.86
N LEU A 228 4.78 -1.48 -13.00
CA LEU A 228 4.07 -1.43 -14.28
C LEU A 228 3.66 -2.84 -14.72
N GLU A 229 4.56 -3.83 -14.66
CA GLU A 229 4.28 -5.22 -15.03
C GLU A 229 3.28 -5.89 -14.07
N SER A 230 3.36 -5.60 -12.76
CA SER A 230 2.39 -6.08 -11.77
C SER A 230 1.01 -5.51 -12.03
N SER A 231 0.91 -4.20 -12.30
CA SER A 231 -0.35 -3.52 -12.61
C SER A 231 -1.07 -4.14 -13.80
N GLU A 232 -0.33 -4.39 -14.90
CA GLU A 232 -0.86 -5.04 -16.10
C GLU A 232 -1.41 -6.45 -15.83
N ARG A 233 -0.85 -7.17 -14.85
CA ARG A 233 -1.29 -8.51 -14.47
C ARG A 233 -2.50 -8.51 -13.54
N HIS A 234 -2.55 -7.64 -12.52
CA HIS A 234 -3.59 -7.72 -11.49
C HIS A 234 -4.82 -6.84 -11.76
N LEU A 235 -4.70 -5.72 -12.49
CA LEU A 235 -5.86 -4.85 -12.76
C LEU A 235 -7.02 -5.56 -13.47
N PRO A 236 -6.80 -6.46 -14.46
CA PRO A 236 -7.90 -7.22 -15.05
C PRO A 236 -8.64 -8.12 -14.05
N VAL A 237 -7.92 -8.65 -13.04
CA VAL A 237 -8.49 -9.50 -11.98
C VAL A 237 -9.39 -8.66 -11.07
N GLN A 238 -8.91 -7.48 -10.67
CA GLN A 238 -9.68 -6.55 -9.86
C GLN A 238 -10.91 -6.02 -10.61
N GLU A 239 -10.78 -5.77 -11.91
CA GLU A 239 -11.90 -5.35 -12.76
C GLU A 239 -12.98 -6.44 -12.85
N ASN A 240 -12.58 -7.71 -13.00
CA ASN A 240 -13.50 -8.83 -13.03
C ASN A 240 -14.25 -9.00 -11.69
N TRP A 241 -13.52 -8.91 -10.57
CA TRP A 241 -14.14 -8.84 -9.25
C TRP A 241 -15.16 -7.71 -9.17
N ALA A 242 -14.77 -6.48 -9.53
CA ALA A 242 -15.63 -5.31 -9.41
C ALA A 242 -16.94 -5.44 -10.22
N LYS A 243 -16.89 -6.07 -11.40
CA LYS A 243 -18.06 -6.31 -12.25
C LYS A 243 -19.03 -7.35 -11.68
N THR A 244 -18.56 -8.28 -10.86
CA THR A 244 -19.32 -9.45 -10.41
C THR A 244 -19.72 -9.38 -8.93
N ALA A 245 -18.96 -8.64 -8.13
CA ALA A 245 -19.17 -8.44 -6.70
C ALA A 245 -20.51 -7.77 -6.40
N LYS A 246 -21.38 -8.47 -5.66
CA LYS A 246 -22.73 -7.98 -5.30
C LYS A 246 -22.66 -6.88 -4.24
N GLU A 247 -21.67 -6.94 -3.37
CA GLU A 247 -21.43 -5.95 -2.33
C GLU A 247 -21.13 -4.55 -2.87
N LEU A 248 -20.77 -4.42 -4.15
CA LEU A 248 -20.51 -3.14 -4.81
C LEU A 248 -21.77 -2.54 -5.47
N GLU A 249 -22.91 -3.23 -5.48
CA GLU A 249 -24.17 -2.73 -6.09
C GLU A 249 -24.88 -1.68 -5.25
N LYS A 250 -24.50 -1.57 -3.97
CA LYS A 250 -25.03 -0.56 -3.06
C LYS A 250 -24.48 0.83 -3.40
N LYS A 251 -25.15 1.85 -2.85
CA LYS A 251 -24.60 3.21 -2.82
C LYS A 251 -23.30 3.24 -2.02
N ALA A 252 -22.34 4.00 -2.50
CA ALA A 252 -21.09 4.25 -1.78
C ALA A 252 -21.35 5.18 -0.59
N THR A 253 -20.64 4.96 0.51
CA THR A 253 -20.50 5.99 1.54
C THR A 253 -19.62 7.15 1.06
N VAL A 254 -19.65 8.28 1.76
CA VAL A 254 -18.75 9.39 1.48
C VAL A 254 -17.28 8.95 1.58
N ALA A 255 -16.94 8.13 2.57
CA ALA A 255 -15.60 7.55 2.73
C ALA A 255 -15.20 6.65 1.55
N GLU A 256 -16.06 5.71 1.14
CA GLU A 256 -15.80 4.83 -0.02
C GLU A 256 -15.65 5.65 -1.33
N ALA A 257 -16.46 6.69 -1.52
CA ALA A 257 -16.37 7.58 -2.68
C ALA A 257 -15.08 8.39 -2.68
N PHE A 258 -14.69 8.91 -1.52
CA PHE A 258 -13.47 9.70 -1.34
C PHE A 258 -12.20 8.87 -1.59
N ASP A 259 -12.18 7.61 -1.16
CA ASP A 259 -11.06 6.70 -1.39
C ASP A 259 -10.83 6.39 -2.87
N ASN A 260 -11.92 6.07 -3.59
CA ASN A 260 -11.87 5.78 -5.02
C ASN A 260 -11.51 7.00 -5.88
N GLN A 261 -11.64 8.21 -5.34
CA GLN A 261 -11.41 9.45 -6.07
C GLN A 261 -10.13 10.16 -5.60
N GLN A 262 -10.22 11.00 -4.56
CA GLN A 262 -9.15 11.92 -4.19
C GLN A 262 -7.96 11.17 -3.59
N VAL A 263 -8.20 10.21 -2.70
CA VAL A 263 -7.13 9.44 -2.05
C VAL A 263 -6.35 8.64 -3.09
N SER A 264 -7.04 7.87 -3.93
CA SER A 264 -6.40 7.12 -5.03
C SER A 264 -5.50 8.00 -5.92
N LYS A 265 -5.96 9.21 -6.28
CA LYS A 265 -5.14 10.17 -7.06
C LYS A 265 -3.86 10.60 -6.34
N THR A 266 -3.86 10.69 -5.00
CA THR A 266 -2.62 10.98 -4.25
C THR A 266 -1.60 9.84 -4.35
N TYR A 267 -2.05 8.58 -4.27
CA TYR A 267 -1.18 7.40 -4.42
C TYR A 267 -0.66 7.24 -5.86
N LYS A 268 -1.46 7.57 -6.87
CA LYS A 268 -1.05 7.56 -8.28
C LYS A 268 0.17 8.46 -8.55
N MET A 269 0.31 9.57 -7.83
CA MET A 269 1.49 10.46 -7.96
C MET A 269 2.81 9.78 -7.54
N LEU A 270 2.78 8.72 -6.72
CA LEU A 270 4.00 8.09 -6.20
C LEU A 270 4.84 7.46 -7.31
N LEU A 271 4.20 6.78 -8.26
CA LEU A 271 4.88 6.15 -9.40
C LEU A 271 5.47 7.21 -10.35
N TRP A 272 4.74 8.31 -10.56
CA TRP A 272 5.23 9.48 -11.29
C TRP A 272 6.47 10.11 -10.64
N GLY A 273 6.51 10.15 -9.31
CA GLY A 273 7.68 10.61 -8.56
C GLY A 273 8.91 9.76 -8.84
N MET A 274 8.77 8.44 -8.79
CA MET A 274 9.85 7.50 -9.14
C MET A 274 10.30 7.67 -10.60
N LEU A 275 9.37 7.81 -11.55
CA LEU A 275 9.68 8.10 -12.96
C LEU A 275 10.50 9.39 -13.09
N ARG A 276 10.05 10.49 -12.49
CA ARG A 276 10.77 11.78 -12.56
C ARG A 276 12.19 11.65 -12.00
N ARG A 277 12.35 10.96 -10.88
CA ARG A 277 13.65 10.79 -10.22
C ARG A 277 14.64 10.04 -11.08
N ILE A 278 14.25 8.90 -11.68
CA ILE A 278 15.17 8.14 -12.52
C ILE A 278 15.57 8.94 -13.78
N MET A 279 14.65 9.73 -14.35
CA MET A 279 14.95 10.61 -15.47
C MET A 279 15.96 11.70 -15.10
N LEU A 280 15.79 12.36 -13.94
CA LEU A 280 16.74 13.36 -13.45
C LEU A 280 18.13 12.78 -13.18
N LEU A 281 18.22 11.62 -12.53
CA LEU A 281 19.50 10.96 -12.27
C LEU A 281 20.26 10.68 -13.58
N ASN A 282 19.55 10.24 -14.62
CA ASN A 282 20.17 9.99 -15.92
C ASN A 282 20.55 11.28 -16.63
N TYR A 283 19.72 12.33 -16.58
CA TYR A 283 20.08 13.66 -17.09
C TYR A 283 21.35 14.21 -16.42
N GLU A 284 21.44 14.15 -15.09
CA GLU A 284 22.62 14.61 -14.33
C GLU A 284 23.90 13.87 -14.76
N LYS A 285 23.77 12.60 -15.16
CA LYS A 285 24.91 11.77 -15.58
C LYS A 285 25.31 11.97 -17.04
N THR A 286 24.35 12.19 -17.94
CA THR A 286 24.57 12.18 -19.40
C THR A 286 24.53 13.57 -20.04
N ASN A 287 23.87 14.55 -19.41
CA ASN A 287 23.44 15.81 -20.00
C ASN A 287 22.55 15.64 -21.27
N ASP A 288 21.87 14.50 -21.41
CA ASP A 288 20.95 14.26 -22.52
C ASP A 288 19.58 14.89 -22.24
N ASP A 289 19.24 15.89 -23.05
CA ASP A 289 18.03 16.72 -22.89
C ASP A 289 16.73 15.93 -23.05
N GLU A 290 16.74 14.73 -23.64
CA GLU A 290 15.55 13.87 -23.67
C GLU A 290 15.15 13.39 -22.26
N PHE A 291 16.12 13.05 -21.41
CA PHE A 291 15.84 12.72 -20.00
C PHE A 291 15.32 13.92 -19.23
N LYS A 292 15.86 15.12 -19.49
CA LYS A 292 15.36 16.37 -18.90
C LYS A 292 13.92 16.63 -19.32
N ALA A 293 13.62 16.51 -20.61
CA ALA A 293 12.27 16.70 -21.14
C ALA A 293 11.27 15.69 -20.55
N ALA A 294 11.68 14.42 -20.40
CA ALA A 294 10.87 13.39 -19.76
C ALA A 294 10.61 13.70 -18.28
N ALA A 295 11.64 14.13 -17.53
CA ALA A 295 11.50 14.54 -16.14
C ALA A 295 10.54 15.75 -15.98
N GLU A 296 10.65 16.75 -16.85
CA GLU A 296 9.76 17.92 -16.85
C GLU A 296 8.33 17.58 -17.30
N LYS A 297 8.15 16.60 -18.20
CA LYS A 297 6.82 16.09 -18.56
C LYS A 297 6.17 15.40 -17.36
N ALA A 298 6.90 14.53 -16.66
CA ALA A 298 6.43 13.89 -15.44
C ALA A 298 6.10 14.92 -14.35
N TYR A 299 6.98 15.89 -14.13
CA TYR A 299 6.75 16.95 -13.14
C TYR A 299 5.51 17.79 -13.43
N ARG A 300 5.32 18.23 -14.68
CA ARG A 300 4.14 19.01 -15.09
C ARG A 300 2.85 18.23 -14.87
N HIS A 301 2.85 16.93 -15.20
CA HIS A 301 1.69 16.07 -14.96
C HIS A 301 1.39 15.92 -13.46
N MET A 302 2.39 15.63 -12.63
CA MET A 302 2.23 15.59 -11.16
C MET A 302 1.73 16.92 -10.61
N LYS A 303 2.23 18.05 -11.13
CA LYS A 303 1.84 19.38 -10.69
C LYS A 303 0.38 19.68 -11.04
N ASP A 304 -0.07 19.32 -12.25
CA ASP A 304 -1.47 19.43 -12.66
C ASP A 304 -2.39 18.54 -11.79
N MET A 305 -2.00 17.29 -11.53
CA MET A 305 -2.71 16.41 -10.60
C MET A 305 -2.83 17.03 -9.21
N SER A 306 -1.71 17.52 -8.66
CA SER A 306 -1.66 18.17 -7.35
C SER A 306 -2.50 19.45 -7.31
N ASP A 307 -2.42 20.31 -8.32
CA ASP A 307 -3.14 21.59 -8.34
C ASP A 307 -4.66 21.39 -8.50
N LYS A 308 -5.09 20.29 -9.13
CA LYS A 308 -6.50 19.87 -9.15
C LYS A 308 -6.93 19.35 -7.79
N LEU A 309 -6.12 18.47 -7.18
CA LEU A 309 -6.41 17.92 -5.84
C LEU A 309 -6.51 19.02 -4.78
N GLU A 310 -5.55 19.94 -4.71
CA GLU A 310 -5.51 21.03 -3.73
C GLU A 310 -6.72 21.99 -3.83
N LYS A 311 -7.44 22.02 -4.97
CA LYS A 311 -8.70 22.78 -5.11
C LYS A 311 -9.90 22.06 -4.51
N GLU A 312 -9.84 20.74 -4.41
CA GLU A 312 -10.94 19.86 -4.00
C GLU A 312 -10.71 19.22 -2.62
N LEU A 313 -9.48 19.30 -2.12
CA LEU A 313 -8.98 18.54 -0.98
C LEU A 313 -8.52 19.48 0.14
N GLU A 314 -9.36 19.64 1.17
CA GLU A 314 -8.93 20.23 2.43
C GLU A 314 -8.33 19.11 3.30
N TYR A 315 -7.01 19.07 3.47
CA TYR A 315 -6.35 18.03 4.26
C TYR A 315 -5.50 18.62 5.38
N THR A 316 -5.35 17.82 6.44
CA THR A 316 -4.49 18.16 7.57
C THR A 316 -3.26 17.27 7.57
N ILE A 317 -2.11 17.88 7.84
CA ILE A 317 -0.84 17.19 8.05
C ILE A 317 -0.78 16.72 9.49
N ILE A 318 -0.60 15.41 9.71
CA ILE A 318 -0.60 14.86 11.05
C ILE A 318 0.81 14.97 11.67
N PRO A 319 0.94 15.55 12.88
CA PRO A 319 2.22 15.54 13.58
C PRO A 319 2.70 14.11 13.83
N ILE A 320 3.93 13.79 13.42
CA ILE A 320 4.55 12.46 13.59
C ILE A 320 4.43 11.95 15.04
N LYS A 321 4.55 12.85 16.02
CA LYS A 321 4.38 12.51 17.44
C LYS A 321 3.05 11.79 17.71
N LYS A 322 1.94 12.25 17.11
CA LYS A 322 0.63 11.62 17.27
C LYS A 322 0.61 10.21 16.68
N LEU A 323 1.18 10.05 15.48
CA LEU A 323 1.28 8.75 14.80
C LEU A 323 2.07 7.74 15.64
N VAL A 324 3.20 8.16 16.19
CA VAL A 324 4.03 7.33 17.09
C VAL A 324 3.27 6.97 18.37
N GLN A 325 2.49 7.89 18.94
CA GLN A 325 1.68 7.60 20.14
C GLN A 325 0.62 6.54 19.88
N ILE A 326 -0.06 6.61 18.72
CA ILE A 326 -1.05 5.61 18.29
C ILE A 326 -0.39 4.25 18.16
N GLN A 327 0.69 4.16 17.38
CA GLN A 327 1.41 2.91 17.16
C GLN A 327 1.98 2.33 18.45
N LEU A 328 2.51 3.16 19.34
CA LEU A 328 3.02 2.69 20.63
C LEU A 328 1.91 2.12 21.51
N MET A 329 0.76 2.80 21.59
CA MET A 329 -0.37 2.31 22.37
C MET A 329 -0.90 0.99 21.82
N SER A 330 -1.19 0.91 20.52
CA SER A 330 -1.64 -0.33 19.88
C SER A 330 -0.66 -1.48 20.08
N GLY A 331 0.64 -1.22 19.89
CA GLY A 331 1.69 -2.21 20.04
C GLY A 331 1.85 -2.77 21.45
N LEU A 332 1.85 -1.90 22.47
CA LEU A 332 2.03 -2.33 23.86
C LEU A 332 0.87 -3.21 24.34
N TYR A 333 -0.37 -2.84 24.03
CA TYR A 333 -1.53 -3.64 24.43
C TYR A 333 -1.66 -4.92 23.62
N ALA A 334 -1.33 -4.90 22.32
CA ALA A 334 -1.25 -6.13 21.52
C ALA A 334 -0.17 -7.10 22.04
N ALA A 335 0.98 -6.57 22.47
CA ALA A 335 2.03 -7.37 23.09
C ALA A 335 1.58 -8.00 24.41
N LEU A 336 0.89 -7.25 25.27
CA LEU A 336 0.31 -7.77 26.51
C LEU A 336 -0.71 -8.88 26.22
N TYR A 337 -1.58 -8.66 25.25
CA TYR A 337 -2.57 -9.67 24.83
C TYR A 337 -1.91 -10.94 24.24
N ALA A 338 -0.82 -10.80 23.50
CA ALA A 338 -0.04 -11.94 23.01
C ALA A 338 0.63 -12.72 24.17
N LEU A 339 1.15 -12.03 25.19
CA LEU A 339 1.71 -12.64 26.40
C LEU A 339 0.67 -13.41 27.21
N GLU A 340 -0.54 -12.89 27.35
CA GLU A 340 -1.61 -13.54 28.13
C GLU A 340 -2.14 -14.82 27.47
N ARG A 341 -2.03 -14.96 26.14
CA ARG A 341 -2.48 -16.18 25.42
C ARG A 341 -1.41 -17.27 25.32
N SER A 342 -0.14 -16.90 25.43
CA SER A 342 1.00 -17.74 25.01
C SER A 342 1.10 -19.04 25.79
#